data_AF-A0A1G9NI46-F1
#
_entry.id   AF-A0A1G9NI46-F1
#
_cell.length_a   1.000
_cell.length_b   1.000
_cell.length_c   1.000
_cell.angle_alpha   90.00
_cell.angle_beta   90.00
_cell.angle_gamma   90.00
#
_symmetry.space_group_name_H-M   'P 1'
#
loop_
_entity.id
_entity.type
_entity.pdbx_description
1 polymer ?
#
loop_
_entity_poly.entity_id
_entity_poly.type
_entity_poly.pdbx_seq_one_letter_code
_entity_poly.pdbx_strand_id
1 'polypeptide(L)'
;MHIKEQWNRLDPVTQQWFIENPGCVILPRTITAVFNKETAENAACDQHGGTVLTDEDRNFIQAKAHRTKPANSGYRFFDAVGH
;
A
#
# COMPACT_ATOMS: atom_id res chain seq x y z
N MET A 1 10.20 -0.66 6.77
CA MET A 1 10.02 -1.47 5.55
C MET A 1 10.29 -0.52 4.41
N HIS A 2 11.24 -0.76 3.52
CA HIS A 2 11.71 0.28 2.60
C HIS A 2 10.96 0.21 1.25
N ILE A 3 9.63 0.41 1.25
CA ILE A 3 8.78 0.14 0.07
C ILE A 3 9.18 0.99 -1.12
N LYS A 4 9.58 2.24 -0.88
CA LYS A 4 10.06 3.15 -1.93
C LYS A 4 11.28 2.59 -2.67
N GLU A 5 12.23 2.01 -1.94
CA GLU A 5 13.47 1.45 -2.48
C GLU A 5 13.22 0.12 -3.19
N GLN A 6 12.32 -0.67 -2.63
CA GLN A 6 11.96 -1.98 -3.15
C GLN A 6 10.88 -1.94 -4.23
N TRP A 7 10.23 -0.80 -4.47
CA TRP A 7 9.06 -0.70 -5.35
C TRP A 7 9.30 -1.36 -6.70
N ASN A 8 10.44 -1.09 -7.33
CA ASN A 8 10.79 -1.64 -8.65
C ASN A 8 11.10 -3.15 -8.65
N ARG A 9 11.29 -3.74 -7.46
CA ARG A 9 11.55 -5.18 -7.28
C ARG A 9 10.28 -5.97 -6.97
N LEU A 10 9.19 -5.28 -6.63
CA LEU A 10 7.88 -5.89 -6.43
C LEU A 10 7.25 -6.24 -7.77
N ASP A 11 6.58 -7.38 -7.82
CA ASP A 11 5.77 -7.81 -8.93
C ASP A 11 4.64 -6.78 -9.19
N PRO A 12 4.22 -6.59 -10.44
CA PRO A 12 3.16 -5.66 -10.81
C PRO A 12 1.85 -5.89 -10.04
N VAL A 13 1.55 -7.13 -9.65
CA VAL A 13 0.36 -7.47 -8.85
C VAL A 13 0.46 -6.84 -7.46
N THR A 14 1.61 -6.96 -6.80
CA THR A 14 1.87 -6.38 -5.48
C THR A 14 1.83 -4.84 -5.55
N GLN A 15 2.47 -4.25 -6.57
CA GLN A 15 2.44 -2.80 -6.80
C GLN A 15 1.01 -2.27 -7.01
N GLN A 16 0.20 -2.99 -7.80
CA GLN A 16 -1.19 -2.63 -8.06
C GLN A 16 -2.02 -2.67 -6.77
N TRP A 17 -1.83 -3.70 -5.93
CA TRP A 17 -2.52 -3.79 -4.65
C TRP A 17 -2.28 -2.55 -3.76
N PHE A 18 -1.03 -2.06 -3.70
CA PHE A 18 -0.70 -0.84 -2.96
C PHE A 18 -1.38 0.41 -3.56
N ILE A 19 -1.42 0.52 -4.88
CA ILE A 19 -2.08 1.62 -5.59
C ILE A 19 -3.60 1.63 -5.33
N GLU A 20 -4.21 0.46 -5.26
CA GLU A 20 -5.64 0.29 -4.98
C GLU A 20 -5.98 0.57 -3.52
N ASN A 21 -5.04 0.30 -2.60
CA ASN A 21 -5.20 0.43 -1.16
C ASN A 21 -4.23 1.47 -0.54
N PRO A 22 -4.28 2.76 -0.95
CA PRO A 22 -3.32 3.76 -0.50
C PRO A 22 -3.50 4.21 0.96
N GLY A 23 -4.66 3.94 1.56
CA GLY A 23 -4.95 4.19 2.98
C GLY A 23 -4.50 3.07 3.90
N CYS A 24 -3.81 2.04 3.38
CA CYS A 24 -3.32 0.94 4.19
C CYS A 24 -2.28 1.45 5.19
N VAL A 25 -2.46 1.11 6.47
CA VAL A 25 -1.50 1.43 7.54
C VAL A 25 -0.74 0.17 7.98
N ILE A 26 -1.40 -0.99 7.90
CA ILE A 26 -0.87 -2.29 8.31
C ILE A 26 -1.01 -3.24 7.13
N LEU A 27 0.13 -3.73 6.63
CA LEU A 27 0.14 -4.74 5.60
C LEU A 27 -0.37 -6.08 6.14
N PRO A 28 -1.33 -6.72 5.47
CA PRO A 28 -1.73 -8.07 5.81
C PRO A 28 -0.58 -9.05 5.53
N ARG A 29 -0.50 -10.10 6.34
CA ARG A 29 0.57 -11.12 6.29
C ARG A 29 0.86 -11.66 4.89
N THR A 30 -0.18 -11.84 4.07
CA THR A 30 -0.03 -12.32 2.70
C THR A 30 0.83 -11.38 1.85
N ILE A 31 0.59 -10.06 1.93
CA ILE A 31 1.34 -9.06 1.17
C ILE A 31 2.74 -8.89 1.77
N THR A 32 2.87 -8.91 3.11
CA THR A 32 4.18 -8.92 3.77
C THR A 32 5.04 -10.12 3.34
N ALA A 33 4.46 -11.32 3.24
CA ALA A 33 5.17 -12.53 2.83
C ALA A 33 5.63 -12.44 1.37
N VAL A 34 4.79 -11.92 0.48
CA VAL A 34 5.15 -11.66 -0.92
C VAL A 34 6.29 -10.64 -0.98
N PHE A 35 6.15 -9.50 -0.30
CA PHE A 35 7.19 -8.48 -0.23
C PHE A 35 8.53 -9.03 0.27
N ASN A 36 8.53 -9.78 1.37
CA ASN A 36 9.76 -10.36 1.92
C ASN A 36 10.40 -11.37 0.96
N LYS A 37 9.59 -12.14 0.23
CA LYS A 37 10.09 -13.06 -0.80
C LYS A 37 10.76 -12.33 -1.96
N GLU A 38 10.20 -11.20 -2.40
CA GLU A 38 10.68 -10.44 -3.57
C GLU A 38 11.90 -9.57 -3.25
N THR A 39 11.93 -9.00 -2.05
CA THR A 39 12.94 -8.02 -1.63
C THR A 39 14.09 -8.66 -0.86
N ALA A 40 13.92 -9.92 -0.44
CA ALA A 40 14.76 -10.61 0.53
C ALA A 40 14.94 -9.84 1.85
N GLU A 41 14.09 -8.82 2.10
CA GLU A 41 14.02 -8.15 3.39
C GLU A 41 13.26 -9.01 4.39
N ASN A 42 13.68 -8.94 5.66
CA ASN A 42 12.85 -9.39 6.78
C ASN A 42 12.09 -8.17 7.29
N ALA A 43 11.03 -7.77 6.58
CA ALA A 43 10.18 -6.71 7.08
C ALA A 43 9.68 -7.10 8.48
N ALA A 44 9.91 -6.20 9.45
CA ALA A 44 9.53 -6.44 10.84
C ALA A 44 8.05 -6.79 10.89
N CYS A 45 7.79 -8.04 11.27
CA CYS A 45 6.48 -8.60 11.38
C CYS A 45 6.02 -8.39 12.82
N ASP A 46 4.92 -7.68 13.01
CA ASP A 46 4.24 -7.59 14.29
C ASP A 46 3.72 -8.97 14.71
N GLN A 47 3.36 -9.13 15.99
CA GLN A 47 2.95 -10.38 16.63
C GLN A 47 1.82 -11.12 15.90
N HIS A 48 1.06 -10.42 15.04
CA HIS A 48 -0.03 -10.97 14.23
C HIS A 48 0.34 -11.39 12.80
N GLY A 49 1.58 -11.24 12.35
CA GLY A 49 1.95 -11.57 10.97
C GLY A 49 1.99 -10.36 10.02
N GLY A 50 1.56 -9.17 10.46
CA GLY A 50 1.46 -7.97 9.62
C GLY A 50 2.65 -7.02 9.78
N THR A 51 2.91 -6.16 8.81
CA THR A 51 3.95 -5.12 8.91
C THR A 51 3.34 -3.74 8.91
N VAL A 52 3.73 -2.92 9.90
CA VAL A 52 3.32 -1.52 9.96
C VAL A 52 4.09 -0.72 8.92
N LEU A 53 3.36 0.05 8.11
CA LEU A 53 3.95 0.96 7.15
C LEU A 53 4.48 2.21 7.85
N THR A 54 5.69 2.62 7.50
CA THR A 54 6.20 3.91 7.97
C THR A 54 5.41 5.04 7.33
N ASP A 55 5.50 6.24 7.89
CA ASP A 55 4.86 7.42 7.30
C ASP A 55 5.40 7.70 5.89
N GLU A 56 6.71 7.48 5.67
CA GLU A 56 7.33 7.65 4.36
C GLU A 56 6.76 6.67 3.32
N ASP A 57 6.61 5.40 3.68
CA ASP A 57 6.01 4.39 2.80
C ASP A 57 4.58 4.76 2.41
N ARG A 58 3.78 5.21 3.40
CA ARG A 58 2.40 5.64 3.19
C ARG A 58 2.31 6.81 2.24
N ASN A 59 3.13 7.84 2.44
CA ASN A 59 3.21 8.98 1.54
C ASN A 59 3.61 8.58 0.11
N PHE A 60 4.58 7.66 -0.02
CA PHE A 60 5.01 7.16 -1.33
C PHE A 60 3.89 6.39 -2.07
N ILE A 61 3.20 5.49 -1.37
CA ILE A 61 2.08 4.72 -1.92
C ILE A 61 0.95 5.68 -2.33
N GLN A 62 0.63 6.67 -1.50
CA GLN A 62 -0.40 7.66 -1.80
C GLN A 62 -0.03 8.50 -3.04
N ALA A 63 1.22 8.92 -3.17
CA ALA A 63 1.72 9.63 -4.34
C ALA A 63 1.65 8.78 -5.62
N LYS A 64 2.01 7.48 -5.54
CA LYS A 64 1.86 6.53 -6.64
C LYS A 64 0.40 6.37 -7.04
N ALA A 65 -0.49 6.12 -6.08
CA ALA A 65 -1.91 5.95 -6.31
C ALA A 65 -2.54 7.18 -6.97
N HIS A 66 -2.17 8.38 -6.52
CA HIS A 66 -2.63 9.64 -7.13
C HIS A 66 -2.16 9.79 -8.58
N ARG A 67 -0.96 9.29 -8.92
CA ARG A 67 -0.40 9.36 -10.28
C ARG A 67 -1.01 8.33 -11.23
N THR A 68 -1.44 7.18 -10.73
CA THR A 68 -2.09 6.12 -11.53
C THR A 68 -3.60 6.26 -11.63
N LYS A 69 -4.26 6.92 -10.67
CA LYS A 69 -5.67 7.26 -10.83
C LYS A 69 -5.78 8.42 -11.81
N PRO A 70 -6.50 8.30 -12.93
CA PRO A 70 -6.88 9.50 -13.67
C PRO A 70 -7.65 10.40 -12.70
N ALA A 71 -7.52 11.73 -12.84
CA ALA A 71 -8.08 12.76 -11.96
C ALA A 71 -9.61 12.77 -11.82
N ASN A 72 -10.30 11.67 -12.16
CA ASN A 72 -11.74 11.51 -12.16
C ASN A 72 -12.19 10.15 -11.60
N SER A 73 -11.79 9.83 -10.37
CA SER A 73 -12.61 8.92 -9.55
C SER A 73 -12.99 9.68 -8.28
N GLY A 74 -14.06 10.45 -8.44
CA GLY A 74 -14.75 11.09 -7.33
C GLY A 74 -15.31 10.02 -6.39
N TYR A 75 -14.50 9.61 -5.42
CA TYR A 75 -15.03 9.00 -4.21
C TYR A 75 -15.66 10.09 -3.34
N ARG A 76 -16.84 10.59 -3.76
CA ARG A 76 -17.82 11.24 -2.90
C ARG A 76 -18.53 10.12 -2.12
N PHE A 77 -17.94 9.69 -1.00
CA PHE A 77 -18.60 8.75 -0.09
C PHE A 77 -19.49 9.43 0.96
N PHE A 78 -19.61 10.76 0.98
CA PHE A 78 -20.45 11.47 1.94
C PHE A 78 -21.16 12.66 1.28
N ASP A 79 -22.16 12.39 0.45
CA ASP A 79 -23.22 13.37 0.13
C ASP A 79 -24.54 12.61 0.00
N ALA A 80 -25.06 12.20 1.16
CA ALA A 80 -26.42 11.71 1.31
C ALA A 80 -26.96 12.26 2.62
N VAL A 81 -27.17 13.58 2.67
CA VAL A 81 -28.14 14.17 3.58
C VAL A 81 -29.49 14.09 2.87
N GLY A 82 -30.46 13.38 3.45
CA GLY A 82 -31.83 13.40 2.94
C GLY A 82 -32.75 12.33 3.53
N HIS A 83 -33.25 12.54 4.75
CA HIS A 83 -34.68 12.73 5.02
C HIS A 83 -34.84 13.29 6.44
#